data_AF-A0A1F6V4M6-F1
#
_entry.id   AF-A0A1F6V4M6-F1
#
_cell.length_a   1.000
_cell.length_b   1.000
_cell.length_c   1.000
_cell.angle_alpha   90.00
_cell.angle_beta   90.00
_cell.angle_gamma   90.00
#
_symmetry.space_group_name_H-M   'P 1'
#
loop_
_entity.id
_entity.type
_entity.pdbx_description
1 polymer ?
#
loop_
_entity_poly.entity_id
_entity_poly.type
_entity_poly.pdbx_seq_one_letter_code
_entity_poly.pdbx_strand_id
1 'polypeptide(L)'
;MTLPGYEQKAESVYVKQEVVQTNHGDMTLQRVVLLGKYTMPTEQGVIDYLRSIVDKVSVRRSLTLPPGLEMVGSGLEKAVLELPNQFHQDFRIGKEDLFSYIRANTSALSDDADARSYVQVHSELLPPEVIPDIEHKGRKGYESVLHHPHLQKRGLGLQWSGKVLLSDGVLPLRTEMDVLLKHGVRHSRTLAVEGKFLSEDVTSLIQGLYEIEKQNPLFSALFDLSTQMRELYTLEPVMALRTLFNERDEMDAALQQRAAGSQGGRLVSIGVPGNGAGSPLMPGTSRR
;
A
#
# COMPACT_ATOMS: atom_id res chain seq x y z
N MET A 1 -16.50 -18.50 -18.70
CA MET A 1 -16.02 -19.06 -17.42
C MET A 1 -16.98 -18.57 -16.36
N THR A 2 -17.77 -19.45 -15.75
CA THR A 2 -18.85 -19.04 -14.83
C THR A 2 -18.68 -19.68 -13.46
N LEU A 3 -18.80 -18.87 -12.41
CA LEU A 3 -18.98 -19.36 -11.05
C LEU A 3 -20.41 -19.92 -10.90
N PRO A 4 -20.61 -21.12 -10.32
CA PRO A 4 -21.94 -21.68 -10.14
C PRO A 4 -22.86 -20.75 -9.33
N GLY A 5 -24.03 -20.40 -9.89
CA GLY A 5 -25.01 -19.53 -9.25
C GLY A 5 -24.68 -18.02 -9.32
N TYR A 6 -23.65 -17.63 -10.07
CA TYR A 6 -23.32 -16.23 -10.34
C TYR A 6 -23.50 -15.89 -11.82
N GLU A 7 -23.95 -14.68 -12.08
CA GLU A 7 -23.93 -14.06 -13.40
C GLU A 7 -22.58 -13.36 -13.61
N GLN A 8 -21.95 -13.52 -14.77
CA GLN A 8 -20.74 -12.78 -15.11
C GLN A 8 -21.13 -11.41 -15.68
N LYS A 9 -20.81 -10.33 -14.97
CA LYS A 9 -21.14 -8.95 -15.40
C LYS A 9 -20.01 -8.25 -16.15
N ALA A 10 -18.75 -8.60 -15.84
CA ALA A 10 -17.58 -8.08 -16.52
C ALA A 10 -16.43 -9.11 -16.48
N GLU A 11 -15.26 -8.74 -16.99
CA GLU A 11 -14.08 -9.59 -16.95
C GLU A 11 -13.69 -9.94 -15.51
N SER A 12 -13.82 -11.23 -15.16
CA SER A 12 -13.57 -11.76 -13.83
C SER A 12 -14.38 -11.09 -12.70
N VAL A 13 -15.58 -10.57 -13.03
CA VAL A 13 -16.56 -10.03 -12.08
C VAL A 13 -17.84 -10.87 -12.13
N TYR A 14 -18.21 -11.42 -10.97
CA TYR A 14 -19.33 -12.34 -10.82
C TYR A 14 -20.30 -11.79 -9.78
N VAL A 15 -21.59 -11.79 -10.10
CA VAL A 15 -22.62 -11.18 -9.27
C VAL A 15 -23.74 -12.18 -8.99
N LYS A 16 -24.20 -12.22 -7.74
CA LYS A 16 -25.33 -13.03 -7.29
C LYS A 16 -26.22 -12.18 -6.40
N GLN A 17 -27.53 -12.22 -6.63
CA GLN A 17 -28.50 -11.58 -5.74
C GLN A 17 -28.65 -12.41 -4.46
N GLU A 18 -28.67 -11.74 -3.33
CA GLU A 18 -28.78 -12.37 -2.01
C GLU A 18 -29.77 -11.59 -1.14
N VAL A 19 -30.59 -12.32 -0.40
CA VAL A 19 -31.51 -11.72 0.59
C VAL A 19 -30.90 -11.96 1.95
N VAL A 20 -30.53 -10.87 2.63
CA VAL A 20 -29.93 -10.89 3.95
C VAL A 20 -30.98 -10.47 4.97
N GLN A 21 -31.22 -11.33 5.95
CA GLN A 21 -32.08 -11.01 7.10
C GLN A 21 -31.38 -9.99 8.00
N THR A 22 -32.05 -8.87 8.24
CA THR A 22 -31.60 -7.85 9.18
C THR A 22 -32.63 -7.66 10.30
N ASN A 23 -32.25 -6.95 11.35
CA ASN A 23 -33.16 -6.57 12.43
C ASN A 23 -34.35 -5.70 11.96
N HIS A 24 -34.29 -5.17 10.73
CA HIS A 24 -35.30 -4.32 10.12
C HIS A 24 -36.09 -5.03 8.99
N GLY A 25 -35.90 -6.35 8.85
CA GLY A 25 -36.50 -7.17 7.81
C GLY A 25 -35.49 -7.65 6.76
N ASP A 26 -36.02 -8.25 5.70
CA ASP A 26 -35.23 -8.79 4.59
C ASP A 26 -34.71 -7.65 3.71
N MET A 27 -33.39 -7.58 3.56
CA MET A 27 -32.74 -6.64 2.66
C MET A 27 -32.15 -7.40 1.47
N THR A 28 -32.47 -6.94 0.27
CA THR A 28 -31.84 -7.48 -0.95
C THR A 28 -30.50 -6.80 -1.18
N LEU A 29 -29.44 -7.59 -1.24
CA LEU A 29 -28.09 -7.17 -1.58
C LEU A 29 -27.60 -7.91 -2.83
N GLN A 30 -26.52 -7.40 -3.42
CA GLN A 30 -25.77 -8.12 -4.44
C GLN A 30 -24.42 -8.54 -3.88
N ARG A 31 -24.17 -9.84 -3.89
CA ARG A 31 -22.85 -10.40 -3.66
C ARG A 31 -22.05 -10.29 -4.94
N VAL A 32 -20.96 -9.54 -4.86
CA VAL A 32 -20.00 -9.39 -5.94
C VAL A 32 -18.75 -10.17 -5.60
N VAL A 33 -18.21 -10.89 -6.58
CA VAL A 33 -16.97 -11.64 -6.47
C VAL A 33 -16.04 -11.19 -7.59
N LEU A 34 -14.88 -10.66 -7.19
CA LEU A 34 -13.80 -10.33 -8.10
C LEU A 34 -12.76 -11.44 -8.03
N LEU A 35 -12.51 -12.08 -9.17
CA LEU A 35 -11.45 -13.07 -9.30
C LEU A 35 -10.28 -12.47 -10.04
N GLY A 36 -9.06 -12.72 -9.59
CA GLY A 36 -7.88 -12.34 -10.35
C GLY A 36 -6.75 -13.31 -10.08
N LYS A 37 -5.75 -13.29 -10.93
CA LYS A 37 -4.50 -14.01 -10.68
C LYS A 37 -3.37 -13.02 -10.54
N TYR A 38 -2.35 -13.38 -9.79
CA TYR A 38 -1.10 -12.64 -9.81
C TYR A 38 0.08 -13.55 -9.51
N THR A 39 1.24 -13.18 -10.04
CA THR A 39 2.52 -13.72 -9.61
C THR A 39 3.12 -12.75 -8.61
N MET A 40 3.48 -13.27 -7.44
CA MET A 40 4.11 -12.49 -6.38
C MET A 40 5.46 -11.96 -6.89
N PRO A 41 5.72 -10.65 -6.77
CA PRO A 41 6.98 -10.09 -7.21
C PRO A 41 8.14 -10.60 -6.34
N THR A 42 9.34 -10.65 -6.91
CA THR A 42 10.57 -10.83 -6.14
C THR A 42 11.08 -9.48 -5.61
N GLU A 43 11.96 -9.53 -4.62
CA GLU A 43 12.68 -8.38 -4.09
C GLU A 43 13.40 -7.60 -5.19
N GLN A 44 14.13 -8.28 -6.08
CA GLN A 44 14.76 -7.64 -7.23
C GLN A 44 13.72 -7.06 -8.19
N GLY A 45 12.60 -7.75 -8.40
CA GLY A 45 11.48 -7.25 -9.20
C GLY A 45 10.87 -5.96 -8.63
N VAL A 46 10.84 -5.80 -7.31
CA VAL A 46 10.45 -4.55 -6.63
C VAL A 46 11.49 -3.45 -6.88
N ILE A 47 12.78 -3.74 -6.71
CA ILE A 47 13.86 -2.77 -6.94
C ILE A 47 13.85 -2.28 -8.39
N ASP A 48 13.77 -3.18 -9.36
CA ASP A 48 13.78 -2.84 -10.78
C ASP A 48 12.54 -2.03 -11.17
N TYR A 49 11.38 -2.37 -10.60
CA TYR A 49 10.18 -1.58 -10.80
C TYR A 49 10.31 -0.19 -10.20
N LEU A 50 10.81 -0.08 -8.97
CA LEU A 50 11.07 1.21 -8.30
C LEU A 50 12.05 2.05 -9.12
N ARG A 51 13.09 1.45 -9.71
CA ARG A 51 14.02 2.14 -10.63
C ARG A 51 13.28 2.78 -11.80
N SER A 52 12.40 2.03 -12.44
CA SER A 52 11.60 2.56 -13.55
C SER A 52 10.71 3.74 -13.14
N ILE A 53 10.22 3.75 -11.90
CA ILE A 53 9.42 4.85 -11.34
C ILE A 53 10.30 6.06 -11.00
N VAL A 54 11.43 5.85 -10.32
CA VAL A 54 12.39 6.91 -9.99
C VAL A 54 12.88 7.62 -11.25
N ASP A 55 13.17 6.89 -12.32
CA ASP A 55 13.60 7.46 -13.59
C ASP A 55 12.49 8.33 -14.22
N LYS A 56 11.25 7.82 -14.26
CA LYS A 56 10.08 8.58 -14.75
C LYS A 56 9.86 9.86 -13.95
N VAL A 57 9.88 9.77 -12.62
CA VAL A 57 9.62 10.90 -11.71
C VAL A 57 10.75 11.93 -11.78
N SER A 58 12.00 11.49 -11.90
CA SER A 58 13.14 12.40 -12.00
C SER A 58 13.15 13.19 -13.31
N VAL A 59 12.76 12.58 -14.43
CA VAL A 59 12.56 13.30 -15.70
C VAL A 59 11.46 14.35 -15.54
N ARG A 60 10.35 14.02 -14.86
CA ARG A 60 9.26 14.98 -14.59
C ARG A 60 9.69 16.14 -13.68
N ARG A 61 10.51 15.89 -12.65
CA ARG A 61 11.09 16.96 -11.80
C ARG A 61 11.99 17.92 -12.57
N SER A 62 12.67 17.44 -13.61
CA SER A 62 13.53 18.28 -14.45
C SER A 62 12.75 19.19 -15.42
N LEU A 63 11.47 18.92 -15.62
CA LEU A 63 10.56 19.74 -16.42
C LEU A 63 9.84 20.72 -15.49
N THR A 64 10.18 22.00 -15.56
CA THR A 64 9.46 23.05 -14.85
C THR A 64 8.02 23.11 -15.36
N LEU A 65 7.08 22.63 -14.55
CA LEU A 65 5.66 22.71 -14.88
C LEU A 65 5.15 24.15 -14.70
N PRO A 66 4.29 24.66 -15.60
CA PRO A 66 3.60 25.93 -15.41
C PRO A 66 2.80 25.94 -14.09
N PRO A 67 2.70 27.09 -13.41
CA PRO A 67 1.92 27.19 -12.18
C PRO A 67 0.45 26.81 -12.41
N GLY A 68 -0.08 25.92 -11.56
CA GLY A 68 -1.47 25.44 -11.61
C GLY A 68 -1.67 24.03 -12.19
N LEU A 69 -0.62 23.38 -12.68
CA LEU A 69 -0.66 21.97 -13.10
C LEU A 69 -0.20 21.06 -11.95
N GLU A 70 -1.14 20.33 -11.36
CA GLU A 70 -0.78 19.23 -10.46
C GLU A 70 -0.18 18.06 -11.26
N MET A 71 0.86 17.44 -10.70
CA MET A 71 1.37 16.19 -11.25
C MET A 71 0.33 15.07 -11.12
N VAL A 72 -0.26 14.68 -12.24
CA VAL A 72 -1.06 13.46 -12.35
C VAL A 72 -0.10 12.27 -12.39
N GLY A 73 -0.17 11.41 -11.38
CA GLY A 73 0.66 10.22 -11.24
C GLY A 73 0.00 9.20 -10.32
N SER A 74 0.48 7.96 -10.39
CA SER A 74 -0.01 6.90 -9.50
C SER A 74 0.34 7.19 -8.03
N GLY A 75 -0.28 6.47 -7.09
CA GLY A 75 0.01 6.64 -5.66
C GLY A 75 1.50 6.44 -5.35
N LEU A 76 2.13 5.46 -6.00
CA LEU A 76 3.57 5.21 -5.89
C LEU A 76 4.41 6.34 -6.50
N GLU A 77 4.06 6.84 -7.69
CA GLU A 77 4.79 7.96 -8.32
C GLU A 77 4.80 9.20 -7.42
N LYS A 78 3.65 9.51 -6.79
CA LYS A 78 3.53 10.62 -5.84
C LYS A 78 4.37 10.38 -4.58
N ALA A 79 4.30 9.18 -4.00
CA ALA A 79 5.07 8.84 -2.80
C ALA A 79 6.59 8.93 -3.06
N VAL A 80 7.07 8.47 -4.21
CA VAL A 80 8.48 8.58 -4.62
C VAL A 80 8.87 10.03 -4.88
N LEU A 81 7.98 10.85 -5.45
CA LEU A 81 8.19 12.28 -5.63
C LEU A 81 8.30 13.03 -4.29
N GLU A 82 7.73 12.53 -3.21
CA GLU A 82 7.85 13.16 -1.89
C GLU A 82 9.18 12.82 -1.19
N LEU A 83 9.93 11.82 -1.68
CA LEU A 83 11.21 11.45 -1.08
C LEU A 83 12.32 12.50 -1.34
N PRO A 84 13.26 12.67 -0.38
CA PRO A 84 14.36 13.62 -0.50
C PRO A 84 15.27 13.37 -1.71
N ASN A 85 15.90 14.43 -2.25
CA ASN A 85 16.82 14.32 -3.39
C ASN A 85 17.97 13.33 -3.15
N GLN A 86 18.42 13.18 -1.89
CA GLN A 86 19.45 12.21 -1.53
C GLN A 86 19.04 10.78 -1.87
N PHE A 87 17.78 10.40 -1.64
CA PHE A 87 17.27 9.08 -2.02
C PHE A 87 17.40 8.86 -3.53
N HIS A 88 16.96 9.82 -4.35
CA HIS A 88 17.04 9.71 -5.81
C HIS A 88 18.48 9.57 -6.31
N GLN A 89 19.43 10.25 -5.67
CA GLN A 89 20.86 10.13 -5.98
C GLN A 89 21.41 8.76 -5.55
N ASP A 90 21.21 8.39 -4.28
CA ASP A 90 21.67 7.12 -3.70
C ASP A 90 21.11 5.91 -4.47
N PHE A 91 19.85 6.00 -4.90
CA PHE A 91 19.20 4.96 -5.68
C PHE A 91 19.78 4.83 -7.10
N ARG A 92 20.11 5.96 -7.75
CA ARG A 92 20.72 5.96 -9.10
C ARG A 92 22.14 5.44 -9.12
N ILE A 93 22.95 5.76 -8.11
CA ILE A 93 24.32 5.26 -7.99
C ILE A 93 24.37 3.79 -7.52
N GLY A 94 23.22 3.19 -7.18
CA GLY A 94 23.14 1.80 -6.75
C GLY A 94 23.73 1.56 -5.37
N LYS A 95 23.46 2.45 -4.41
CA LYS A 95 23.98 2.31 -3.05
C LYS A 95 23.36 1.09 -2.35
N GLU A 96 24.19 0.10 -2.02
CA GLU A 96 23.69 -1.19 -1.51
C GLU A 96 23.00 -1.12 -0.16
N ASP A 97 23.36 -0.17 0.71
CA ASP A 97 22.65 0.02 1.98
C ASP A 97 21.17 0.35 1.74
N LEU A 98 20.87 1.12 0.70
CA LEU A 98 19.51 1.50 0.34
C LEU A 98 18.74 0.31 -0.26
N PHE A 99 19.37 -0.48 -1.12
CA PHE A 99 18.75 -1.69 -1.66
C PHE A 99 18.52 -2.74 -0.58
N SER A 100 19.48 -2.91 0.33
CA SER A 100 19.32 -3.79 1.51
C SER A 100 18.16 -3.33 2.40
N TYR A 101 18.00 -2.02 2.60
CA TYR A 101 16.84 -1.48 3.32
C TYR A 101 15.53 -1.78 2.61
N ILE A 102 15.48 -1.63 1.28
CA ILE A 102 14.27 -1.92 0.49
C ILE A 102 13.91 -3.41 0.58
N ARG A 103 14.90 -4.31 0.43
CA ARG A 103 14.72 -5.76 0.58
C ARG A 103 14.18 -6.12 1.97
N ALA A 104 14.72 -5.52 3.02
CA ALA A 104 14.28 -5.76 4.40
C ALA A 104 12.87 -5.22 4.73
N ASN A 105 12.35 -4.27 3.94
CA ASN A 105 11.08 -3.59 4.18
C ASN A 105 10.02 -3.88 3.10
N THR A 106 10.23 -4.91 2.27
CA THR A 106 9.21 -5.40 1.34
C THR A 106 8.75 -6.78 1.75
N SER A 107 7.47 -7.07 1.56
CA SER A 107 6.91 -8.42 1.76
C SER A 107 7.06 -9.34 0.53
N ALA A 108 7.81 -8.89 -0.49
CA ALA A 108 8.05 -9.63 -1.73
C ALA A 108 8.81 -10.95 -1.51
N LEU A 109 8.82 -11.82 -2.52
CA LEU A 109 9.61 -13.05 -2.45
C LEU A 109 11.10 -12.73 -2.51
N SER A 110 11.88 -13.42 -1.68
CA SER A 110 13.34 -13.42 -1.85
C SER A 110 13.72 -13.89 -3.26
N ASP A 111 14.81 -13.36 -3.81
CA ASP A 111 15.24 -13.66 -5.18
C ASP A 111 15.59 -15.14 -5.41
N ASP A 112 15.98 -15.85 -4.35
CA ASP A 112 16.26 -17.29 -4.39
C ASP A 112 15.00 -18.16 -4.21
N ALA A 113 13.83 -17.56 -3.99
CA ALA A 113 12.59 -18.30 -3.77
C ALA A 113 11.90 -18.67 -5.08
N ASP A 114 11.30 -19.86 -5.11
CA ASP A 114 10.46 -20.29 -6.23
C ASP A 114 9.32 -19.30 -6.47
N ALA A 115 9.07 -18.98 -7.74
CA ALA A 115 7.99 -18.09 -8.14
C ALA A 115 6.64 -18.63 -7.65
N ARG A 116 5.86 -17.75 -6.98
CA ARG A 116 4.54 -18.11 -6.45
C ARG A 116 3.46 -17.33 -7.18
N SER A 117 2.54 -18.06 -7.80
CA SER A 117 1.32 -17.49 -8.39
C SER A 117 0.12 -17.80 -7.50
N TYR A 118 -0.83 -16.89 -7.45
CA TYR A 118 -2.02 -17.00 -6.64
C TYR A 118 -3.27 -16.68 -7.44
N VAL A 119 -4.37 -17.31 -7.09
CA VAL A 119 -5.72 -16.81 -7.40
C VAL A 119 -6.20 -16.01 -6.21
N GLN A 120 -6.54 -14.75 -6.45
CA GLN A 120 -7.16 -13.86 -5.48
C GLN A 120 -8.68 -13.84 -5.68
N VAL A 121 -9.39 -13.92 -4.57
CA VAL A 121 -10.85 -13.80 -4.49
C VAL A 121 -11.15 -12.61 -3.60
N HIS A 122 -11.88 -11.63 -4.09
CA HIS A 122 -12.52 -10.62 -3.23
C HIS A 122 -14.02 -10.87 -3.24
N SER A 123 -14.63 -10.92 -2.06
CA SER A 123 -16.07 -11.03 -1.91
C SER A 123 -16.62 -9.78 -1.25
N GLU A 124 -17.61 -9.19 -1.90
CA GLU A 124 -18.18 -7.90 -1.54
C GLU A 124 -19.70 -8.01 -1.45
N LEU A 125 -20.29 -7.16 -0.62
CA LEU A 125 -21.73 -6.97 -0.54
C LEU A 125 -22.06 -5.53 -0.87
N LEU A 126 -22.81 -5.32 -1.95
CA LEU A 126 -23.20 -4.01 -2.43
C LEU A 126 -24.72 -3.85 -2.46
N PRO A 127 -25.25 -2.66 -2.15
CA PRO A 127 -26.64 -2.33 -2.43
C PRO A 127 -26.90 -2.37 -3.95
N PRO A 128 -28.07 -2.87 -4.39
CA PRO A 128 -28.40 -2.94 -5.81
C PRO A 128 -28.39 -1.56 -6.50
N GLU A 129 -28.60 -0.48 -5.75
CA GLU A 129 -28.62 0.88 -6.28
C GLU A 129 -27.24 1.38 -6.74
N VAL A 130 -26.15 0.82 -6.22
CA VAL A 130 -24.78 1.24 -6.54
C VAL A 130 -24.28 0.61 -7.84
N ILE A 131 -24.85 -0.53 -8.22
CA ILE A 131 -24.36 -1.39 -9.31
C ILE A 131 -24.48 -0.72 -10.69
N PRO A 132 -25.62 -0.08 -11.06
CA PRO A 132 -25.75 0.59 -12.36
C PRO A 132 -24.68 1.67 -12.60
N ASP A 133 -24.26 2.36 -11.54
CA ASP A 133 -23.29 3.47 -11.60
C ASP A 133 -21.84 3.02 -11.76
N ILE A 134 -21.55 1.73 -11.57
CA ILE A 134 -20.19 1.19 -11.60
C ILE A 134 -20.01 0.09 -12.64
N GLU A 135 -21.09 -0.57 -13.06
CA GLU A 135 -21.05 -1.68 -14.02
C GLU A 135 -20.38 -1.25 -15.34
N HIS A 136 -20.69 -0.05 -15.83
CA HIS A 136 -20.10 0.51 -17.06
C HIS A 136 -18.57 0.76 -16.95
N LYS A 137 -18.02 0.84 -15.73
CA LYS A 137 -16.57 0.98 -15.48
C LYS A 137 -15.87 -0.39 -15.36
N GLY A 138 -16.62 -1.49 -15.49
CA GLY A 138 -16.11 -2.85 -15.37
C GLY A 138 -15.46 -3.10 -14.00
N ARG A 139 -14.47 -4.01 -13.97
CA ARG A 139 -13.77 -4.41 -12.74
C ARG A 139 -13.27 -3.24 -11.88
N LYS A 140 -12.66 -2.22 -12.50
CA LYS A 140 -12.16 -1.02 -11.79
C LYS A 140 -13.27 -0.26 -11.06
N GLY A 141 -14.49 -0.27 -11.61
CA GLY A 141 -15.66 0.29 -10.96
C GLY A 141 -15.95 -0.42 -9.64
N TYR A 142 -16.06 -1.74 -9.66
CA TYR A 142 -16.24 -2.56 -8.46
C TYR A 142 -15.09 -2.39 -7.47
N GLU A 143 -13.84 -2.44 -7.95
CA GLU A 143 -12.65 -2.22 -7.10
C GLU A 143 -12.67 -0.86 -6.38
N SER A 144 -13.18 0.19 -7.02
CA SER A 144 -13.25 1.52 -6.41
C SER A 144 -14.28 1.59 -5.25
N VAL A 145 -15.33 0.76 -5.32
CA VAL A 145 -16.42 0.78 -4.33
C VAL A 145 -16.06 0.00 -3.08
N LEU A 146 -15.20 -1.02 -3.19
CA LEU A 146 -14.60 -1.77 -2.06
C LEU A 146 -14.13 -0.86 -0.93
N HIS A 147 -13.50 0.25 -1.30
CA HIS A 147 -12.82 1.16 -0.38
C HIS A 147 -13.66 2.40 -0.04
N HIS A 148 -14.92 2.45 -0.47
CA HIS A 148 -15.76 3.62 -0.25
C HIS A 148 -16.12 3.75 1.24
N PRO A 149 -15.68 4.82 1.94
CA PRO A 149 -15.79 4.90 3.40
C PRO A 149 -17.22 4.81 3.93
N HIS A 150 -18.20 5.32 3.19
CA HIS A 150 -19.61 5.26 3.59
C HIS A 150 -20.19 3.85 3.56
N LEU A 151 -19.76 3.00 2.62
CA LEU A 151 -20.23 1.62 2.54
C LEU A 151 -19.59 0.77 3.63
N GLN A 152 -18.28 0.93 3.83
CA GLN A 152 -17.56 0.23 4.89
C GLN A 152 -18.13 0.54 6.28
N LYS A 153 -18.47 1.81 6.56
CA LYS A 153 -19.13 2.21 7.81
C LYS A 153 -20.49 1.54 8.03
N ARG A 154 -21.17 1.14 6.96
CA ARG A 154 -22.46 0.42 7.00
C ARG A 154 -22.30 -1.10 7.03
N GLY A 155 -21.06 -1.62 7.07
CA GLY A 155 -20.78 -3.05 6.98
C GLY A 155 -20.93 -3.61 5.57
N LEU A 156 -20.99 -2.76 4.54
CA LEU A 156 -21.06 -3.12 3.13
C LEU A 156 -19.69 -2.86 2.45
N GLY A 157 -19.55 -3.28 1.19
CA GLY A 157 -18.27 -3.29 0.47
C GLY A 157 -17.51 -4.60 0.70
N LEU A 158 -16.17 -4.52 0.77
CA LEU A 158 -15.31 -5.69 0.96
C LEU A 158 -15.65 -6.41 2.27
N GLN A 159 -16.12 -7.66 2.16
CA GLN A 159 -16.37 -8.51 3.33
C GLN A 159 -15.11 -9.29 3.67
N TRP A 160 -14.56 -10.00 2.68
CA TRP A 160 -13.37 -10.81 2.85
C TRP A 160 -12.57 -10.93 1.56
N SER A 161 -11.28 -11.21 1.73
CA SER A 161 -10.35 -11.51 0.65
C SER A 161 -9.68 -12.86 0.89
N GLY A 162 -9.52 -13.63 -0.16
CA GLY A 162 -8.86 -14.93 -0.15
C GLY A 162 -7.75 -14.98 -1.18
N LYS A 163 -6.72 -15.77 -0.88
CA LYS A 163 -5.60 -16.05 -1.78
C LYS A 163 -5.37 -17.55 -1.75
N VAL A 164 -5.36 -18.18 -2.92
CA VAL A 164 -5.04 -19.61 -3.08
C VAL A 164 -3.76 -19.73 -3.90
N LEU A 165 -2.76 -20.41 -3.34
CA LEU A 165 -1.49 -20.66 -4.02
C LEU A 165 -1.70 -21.63 -5.18
N LEU A 166 -1.17 -21.30 -6.35
CA LEU A 166 -1.14 -22.17 -7.52
C LEU A 166 0.17 -22.95 -7.58
N SER A 167 0.08 -24.24 -7.91
CA SER A 167 1.23 -25.08 -8.28
C SER A 167 1.22 -25.24 -9.80
N ASP A 168 2.22 -24.68 -10.48
CA ASP A 168 2.32 -24.70 -11.96
C ASP A 168 1.06 -24.17 -12.67
N GLY A 169 0.41 -23.18 -12.07
CA GLY A 169 -0.82 -22.55 -12.59
C GLY A 169 -2.12 -23.27 -12.24
N VAL A 170 -2.05 -24.37 -11.48
CA VAL A 170 -3.18 -25.23 -11.10
C VAL A 170 -3.46 -25.08 -9.59
N LEU A 171 -4.70 -25.25 -9.16
CA LEU A 171 -5.10 -25.24 -7.75
C LEU A 171 -4.46 -26.41 -6.98
N PRO A 172 -4.31 -26.27 -5.65
CA PRO A 172 -3.93 -27.37 -4.78
C PRO A 172 -4.91 -28.54 -4.88
N LEU A 173 -4.49 -29.73 -4.46
CA LEU A 173 -5.37 -30.90 -4.45
C LEU A 173 -6.67 -30.60 -3.70
N ARG A 174 -7.80 -30.93 -4.31
CA ARG A 174 -9.13 -30.69 -3.72
C ARG A 174 -9.27 -31.32 -2.33
N THR A 175 -8.69 -32.50 -2.12
CA THR A 175 -8.69 -33.17 -0.81
C THR A 175 -7.95 -32.38 0.26
N GLU A 176 -6.83 -31.72 -0.07
CA GLU A 176 -6.12 -30.84 0.85
C GLU A 176 -6.98 -29.63 1.21
N MET A 177 -7.55 -28.97 0.20
CA MET A 177 -8.38 -27.79 0.40
C MET A 177 -9.66 -28.11 1.19
N ASP A 178 -10.32 -29.23 0.92
CA ASP A 178 -11.50 -29.68 1.65
C ASP A 178 -11.19 -29.89 3.14
N VAL A 179 -10.00 -30.41 3.47
CA VAL A 179 -9.55 -30.52 4.88
C VAL A 179 -9.37 -29.14 5.50
N LEU A 180 -8.68 -28.22 4.82
CA LEU A 180 -8.47 -26.85 5.31
C LEU A 180 -9.80 -26.14 5.59
N LEU A 181 -10.74 -26.21 4.65
CA LEU A 181 -12.06 -25.58 4.74
C LEU A 181 -12.91 -26.20 5.86
N LYS A 182 -12.94 -27.54 5.95
CA LYS A 182 -13.70 -28.27 6.99
C LYS A 182 -13.22 -27.93 8.40
N HIS A 183 -11.92 -27.70 8.58
CA HIS A 183 -11.35 -27.31 9.87
C HIS A 183 -11.35 -25.79 10.12
N GLY A 184 -11.92 -24.98 9.20
CA GLY A 184 -11.98 -23.53 9.35
C GLY A 184 -10.61 -22.85 9.38
N VAL A 185 -9.60 -23.46 8.74
CA VAL A 185 -8.24 -22.93 8.69
C VAL A 185 -8.24 -21.65 7.85
N ARG A 186 -7.84 -20.54 8.47
CA ARG A 186 -7.78 -19.23 7.80
C ARG A 186 -6.48 -18.99 7.05
N HIS A 187 -5.39 -19.53 7.57
CA HIS A 187 -4.05 -19.32 7.03
C HIS A 187 -3.29 -20.64 7.03
N SER A 188 -2.71 -20.95 5.88
CA SER A 188 -1.88 -22.11 5.63
C SER A 188 -0.88 -21.76 4.53
N ARG A 189 -0.09 -22.74 4.09
CA ARG A 189 0.81 -22.55 2.95
C ARG A 189 0.05 -22.26 1.64
N THR A 190 -1.11 -22.89 1.46
CA THR A 190 -1.83 -22.91 0.18
C THR A 190 -3.08 -22.04 0.17
N LEU A 191 -3.57 -21.62 1.34
CA LEU A 191 -4.76 -20.78 1.52
C LEU A 191 -4.50 -19.69 2.56
N ALA A 192 -4.85 -18.45 2.23
CA ALA A 192 -4.94 -17.35 3.18
C ALA A 192 -6.28 -16.62 3.00
N VAL A 193 -7.01 -16.38 4.09
CA VAL A 193 -8.31 -15.72 4.11
C VAL A 193 -8.34 -14.64 5.19
N GLU A 194 -8.64 -13.42 4.77
CA GLU A 194 -8.66 -12.22 5.58
C GLU A 194 -10.06 -11.57 5.56
N GLY A 195 -10.44 -10.89 6.64
CA GLY A 195 -11.72 -10.17 6.74
C GLY A 195 -12.84 -10.91 7.48
N LYS A 196 -14.07 -10.47 7.27
CA LYS A 196 -15.29 -11.01 7.90
C LYS A 196 -16.01 -11.92 6.90
N PHE A 197 -16.20 -13.18 7.28
CA PHE A 197 -16.83 -14.17 6.41
C PHE A 197 -17.58 -15.23 7.20
N LEU A 198 -18.55 -15.85 6.54
CA LEU A 198 -19.12 -17.12 6.93
C LEU A 198 -18.30 -18.24 6.28
N SER A 199 -17.97 -19.30 7.03
CA SER A 199 -17.17 -20.41 6.50
C SER A 199 -17.79 -21.07 5.28
N GLU A 200 -19.12 -21.08 5.20
CA GLU A 200 -19.89 -21.60 4.07
C GLU A 200 -19.66 -20.79 2.79
N ASP A 201 -19.58 -19.46 2.89
CA ASP A 201 -19.32 -18.57 1.75
C ASP A 201 -17.93 -18.82 1.16
N VAL A 202 -16.93 -18.94 2.04
CA VAL A 202 -15.56 -19.27 1.62
C VAL A 202 -15.53 -20.64 0.97
N THR A 203 -16.15 -21.65 1.60
CA THR A 203 -16.19 -23.02 1.07
C THR A 203 -16.84 -23.06 -0.31
N SER A 204 -18.00 -22.42 -0.47
CA SER A 204 -18.73 -22.35 -1.73
C SER A 204 -17.92 -21.66 -2.83
N LEU A 205 -17.25 -20.55 -2.51
CA LEU A 205 -16.44 -19.82 -3.48
C LEU A 205 -15.17 -20.56 -3.88
N ILE A 206 -14.47 -21.19 -2.93
CA ILE A 206 -13.30 -22.02 -3.21
C ILE A 206 -13.69 -23.27 -4.02
N GLN A 207 -14.80 -23.92 -3.70
CA GLN A 207 -15.34 -25.00 -4.52
C GLN A 207 -15.71 -24.53 -5.93
N GLY A 208 -16.25 -23.31 -6.06
CA GLY A 208 -16.49 -22.66 -7.35
C GLY A 208 -15.21 -22.46 -8.17
N LEU A 209 -14.06 -22.20 -7.55
CA LEU A 209 -12.78 -22.10 -8.25
C LEU A 209 -12.39 -23.43 -8.90
N TYR A 210 -12.63 -24.57 -8.26
CA TYR A 210 -12.38 -25.89 -8.86
C TYR A 210 -13.29 -26.18 -10.06
N GLU A 211 -14.52 -25.67 -10.07
CA GLU A 211 -15.40 -25.79 -11.24
C GLU A 211 -14.95 -24.87 -12.40
N ILE A 212 -14.36 -23.72 -12.08
CA ILE A 212 -13.70 -22.85 -13.05
C ILE A 212 -12.46 -23.52 -13.64
N GLU A 213 -11.62 -24.11 -12.79
CA GLU A 213 -10.39 -24.78 -13.18
C GLU A 213 -10.64 -25.88 -14.22
N LYS A 214 -11.71 -26.67 -14.06
CA LYS A 214 -12.12 -27.67 -15.06
C LYS A 214 -12.35 -27.07 -16.46
N GLN A 215 -12.79 -25.81 -16.53
CA GLN A 215 -13.01 -25.08 -17.79
C GLN A 215 -11.73 -24.41 -18.30
N ASN A 216 -10.86 -23.95 -17.40
CA ASN A 216 -9.57 -23.32 -17.72
C ASN A 216 -8.52 -23.67 -16.64
N PRO A 217 -7.73 -24.75 -16.84
CA PRO A 217 -6.84 -25.29 -15.80
C PRO A 217 -5.72 -24.36 -15.36
N LEU A 218 -5.27 -23.45 -16.23
CA LEU A 218 -4.16 -22.54 -15.94
C LEU A 218 -4.64 -21.15 -15.52
N PHE A 219 -5.96 -20.97 -15.36
CA PHE A 219 -6.60 -19.68 -15.11
C PHE A 219 -6.09 -18.58 -16.07
N SER A 220 -5.79 -18.95 -17.31
CA SER A 220 -5.14 -18.06 -18.28
C SER A 220 -6.02 -16.84 -18.60
N ALA A 221 -7.33 -17.02 -18.56
CA ALA A 221 -8.35 -16.02 -18.84
C ALA A 221 -8.77 -15.17 -17.62
N LEU A 222 -8.22 -15.43 -16.41
CA LEU A 222 -8.45 -14.54 -15.28
C LEU A 222 -7.66 -13.24 -15.46
N PHE A 223 -8.24 -12.15 -14.97
CA PHE A 223 -7.61 -10.84 -14.96
C PHE A 223 -6.28 -10.88 -14.20
N ASP A 224 -5.21 -10.37 -14.83
CA ASP A 224 -3.87 -10.37 -14.26
C ASP A 224 -3.63 -9.12 -13.40
N LEU A 225 -3.49 -9.36 -12.10
CA LEU A 225 -3.24 -8.36 -11.06
C LEU A 225 -1.73 -8.19 -10.80
N SER A 226 -0.83 -8.92 -11.48
CA SER A 226 0.61 -8.92 -11.17
C SER A 226 1.24 -7.52 -11.19
N THR A 227 0.82 -6.66 -12.11
CA THR A 227 1.29 -5.27 -12.15
C THR A 227 0.80 -4.45 -10.95
N GLN A 228 -0.47 -4.62 -10.57
CA GLN A 228 -1.05 -3.94 -9.42
C GLN A 228 -0.39 -4.39 -8.11
N MET A 229 -0.15 -5.70 -7.98
CA MET A 229 0.55 -6.27 -6.84
C MET A 229 2.00 -5.80 -6.79
N ARG A 230 2.69 -5.69 -7.93
CA ARG A 230 4.04 -5.11 -7.97
C ARG A 230 4.05 -3.67 -7.47
N GLU A 231 3.07 -2.85 -7.86
CA GLU A 231 2.94 -1.48 -7.36
C GLU A 231 2.70 -1.45 -5.84
N LEU A 232 1.79 -2.28 -5.33
CA LEU A 232 1.50 -2.38 -3.90
C LEU A 232 2.74 -2.77 -3.08
N TYR A 233 3.45 -3.81 -3.50
CA TYR A 233 4.65 -4.32 -2.81
C TYR A 233 5.84 -3.35 -2.90
N THR A 234 5.87 -2.52 -3.95
CA THR A 234 6.88 -1.45 -4.08
C THR A 234 6.54 -0.23 -3.22
N LEU A 235 5.25 0.00 -2.95
CA LEU A 235 4.82 1.09 -2.10
C LEU A 235 5.23 0.87 -0.63
N GLU A 236 5.22 -0.37 -0.14
CA GLU A 236 5.64 -0.72 1.24
C GLU A 236 6.99 -0.12 1.65
N PRO A 237 8.12 -0.44 0.97
CA PRO A 237 9.42 0.11 1.33
C PRO A 237 9.51 1.63 1.08
N VAL A 238 8.77 2.17 0.11
CA VAL A 238 8.72 3.63 -0.14
C VAL A 238 8.07 4.37 1.02
N MET A 239 6.97 3.83 1.57
CA MET A 239 6.32 4.40 2.75
C MET A 239 7.22 4.29 3.98
N ALA A 240 7.93 3.18 4.16
CA ALA A 240 8.92 3.00 5.23
C ALA A 240 10.12 3.96 5.11
N LEU A 241 10.56 4.28 3.88
CA LEU A 241 11.59 5.29 3.65
C LEU A 241 11.08 6.68 4.03
N ARG A 242 9.84 7.01 3.66
CA ARG A 242 9.23 8.30 3.98
C ARG A 242 9.16 8.53 5.48
N THR A 243 8.76 7.53 6.27
CA THR A 243 8.74 7.65 7.74
C THR A 243 10.14 7.89 8.30
N LEU A 244 11.14 7.14 7.82
CA LEU A 244 12.53 7.27 8.27
C LEU A 244 13.12 8.67 7.98
N PHE A 245 12.84 9.24 6.81
CA PHE A 245 13.32 10.58 6.46
C PHE A 245 12.62 11.66 7.29
N ASN A 246 11.30 11.55 7.49
CA ASN A 246 10.56 12.52 8.30
C ASN A 246 11.05 12.52 9.76
N GLU A 247 11.28 11.34 10.35
CA GLU A 247 11.82 11.22 11.72
C GLU A 247 13.21 11.83 11.85
N ARG A 248 14.04 11.67 10.81
CA ARG A 248 15.39 12.24 10.77
C ARG A 248 15.37 13.76 10.67
N ASP A 249 14.51 14.32 9.84
CA ASP A 249 14.34 15.77 9.71
C ASP A 249 13.83 16.39 11.02
N GLU A 250 12.92 15.71 11.72
CA GLU A 250 12.44 16.12 13.05
C GLU A 250 13.54 16.07 14.11
N MET A 251 14.36 15.00 14.12
CA MET A 251 15.51 14.89 15.02
C MET A 251 16.58 15.95 14.76
N ASP A 252 16.91 16.21 13.49
CA ASP A 252 17.89 17.22 13.10
C ASP A 252 17.41 18.63 13.43
N ALA A 253 16.11 18.92 13.21
CA ALA A 253 15.50 20.18 13.62
C ALA A 253 15.52 20.35 15.16
N ALA A 254 15.23 19.30 15.92
CA ALA A 254 15.28 19.33 17.39
C ALA A 254 16.71 19.54 17.91
N LEU A 255 17.71 18.94 17.27
CA LEU A 255 19.13 19.13 17.60
C LEU A 255 19.59 20.56 17.27
N GLN A 256 19.16 21.13 16.15
CA GLN A 256 19.47 22.52 15.78
C GLN A 256 18.82 23.53 16.75
N GLN A 257 17.58 23.30 17.19
CA GLN A 257 16.93 24.14 18.21
C GLN A 257 17.63 24.07 19.57
N ARG A 258 18.13 22.89 19.98
CA ARG A 258 18.92 22.75 21.22
C ARG A 258 20.29 23.41 21.11
N ALA A 259 20.95 23.30 19.95
CA ALA A 259 22.22 23.97 19.70
C ALA A 259 22.07 25.52 19.71
N ALA A 260 21.02 26.04 19.07
CA ALA A 260 20.69 27.47 19.05
C ALA A 260 20.28 28.00 20.44
N GLY A 261 19.60 27.20 21.25
CA GLY A 261 19.27 27.53 22.64
C GLY A 261 20.48 27.61 23.59
N SER A 262 21.59 26.92 23.27
CA SER A 262 22.80 26.92 24.11
C SER A 262 23.73 28.12 23.86
N GLN A 263 23.64 28.79 22.71
CA GLN A 263 24.46 29.97 22.38
C GLN A 263 23.86 31.30 22.86
N GLY A 264 22.59 31.33 23.28
CA GLY A 264 21.93 32.53 23.82
C GLY A 264 22.18 32.83 25.31
N GLY A 265 22.98 31.99 25.99
CA GLY A 265 23.07 31.97 27.45
C GLY A 265 24.41 32.41 28.04
N ARG A 266 25.04 33.51 27.58
CA ARG A 266 26.05 34.23 28.39
C ARG A 266 26.43 35.60 27.83
N LEU A 267 25.78 36.64 28.35
CA LEU A 267 26.36 37.97 28.57
C LEU A 267 25.51 38.68 29.64
N VAL A 268 25.68 38.27 30.90
CA VAL A 268 25.24 39.08 32.03
C VAL A 268 26.36 40.07 32.31
N SER A 269 26.13 41.31 31.86
CA SER A 269 26.89 42.47 32.29
C SER A 269 26.69 42.66 33.79
N ILE A 270 27.77 42.51 34.56
CA ILE A 270 27.79 42.90 35.98
C ILE A 270 27.93 44.43 36.00
N GLY A 271 26.79 45.12 36.03
CA GLY A 271 26.71 46.53 36.38
C GLY A 271 26.63 46.69 37.90
N VAL A 272 27.64 47.32 38.50
CA VAL A 272 27.63 47.74 39.91
C VAL A 272 27.25 49.23 39.96
N PRO A 273 26.25 49.65 40.75
CA PRO A 273 25.80 51.04 40.78
C PRO A 273 26.50 51.91 41.85
N GLY A 274 26.90 53.12 41.43
CA GLY A 274 26.73 54.41 42.12
C GLY A 274 27.52 54.72 43.40
N ASN A 275 28.37 55.75 43.37
CA ASN A 275 28.08 57.10 43.94
C ASN A 275 29.33 57.97 44.10
N GLY A 276 29.19 59.26 43.76
CA GLY A 276 29.61 60.36 44.64
C GLY A 276 31.02 60.96 44.49
N ALA A 277 31.03 62.15 43.88
CA ALA A 277 31.81 63.34 44.26
C ALA A 277 33.35 63.31 44.28
N GLY A 278 33.96 64.31 43.59
CA GLY A 278 35.29 64.81 43.94
C GLY A 278 36.17 65.19 42.76
N SER A 279 36.05 66.47 42.36
CA SER A 279 37.02 67.42 41.78
C SER A 279 38.26 67.00 40.93
N PRO A 280 38.69 67.88 40.00
CA PRO A 280 39.65 67.58 38.93
C PRO A 280 41.09 67.96 39.31
N LEU A 281 42.11 67.37 38.67
CA LEU A 281 43.47 67.93 38.56
C LEU A 281 44.26 67.24 37.43
N MET A 282 44.46 67.99 36.35
CA MET A 282 45.65 68.19 35.47
C MET A 282 46.61 67.04 35.07
N PRO A 283 47.32 67.21 33.92
CA PRO A 283 47.98 66.14 33.16
C PRO A 283 49.49 65.99 33.42
N GLY A 284 50.05 64.83 33.06
CA GLY A 284 51.50 64.64 32.88
C GLY A 284 51.76 63.38 32.04
N THR A 285 52.16 63.50 30.77
CA THR A 285 53.55 63.34 30.28
C THR A 285 54.33 62.20 30.94
N SER A 286 54.63 61.11 30.22
CA SER A 286 55.91 60.95 29.48
C SER A 286 56.16 59.51 29.05
N ARG A 287 56.78 59.39 27.87
CA ARG A 287 57.69 58.34 27.35
C ARG A 287 58.31 57.45 28.45
N ARG A 288 58.43 56.14 28.26
CA ARG A 288 59.29 55.46 27.27
C ARG A 288 58.83 54.02 27.07
#